data_AF-A0A7C4GZ37-F1
#
_entry.id   AF-A0A7C4GZ37-F1
#
_cell.length_a   1.000
_cell.length_b   1.000
_cell.length_c   1.000
_cell.angle_alpha   90.00
_cell.angle_beta   90.00
_cell.angle_gamma   90.00
#
_symmetry.space_group_name_H-M   'P 1'
#
loop_
_entity.id
_entity.type
_entity.pdbx_description
1 polymer ?
#
loop_
_entity_poly.entity_id
_entity_poly.type
_entity_poly.pdbx_seq_one_letter_code
_entity_poly.pdbx_strand_id
1 'polypeptide(L)'
;MKPPPLWEVFPELVATAMGRVKADFVVQNATLIDVYSGELIEGVNVAIKRGRIASVSRVGSVAGGEVLEADGAYLAPGFLDGHVHVESSMLTPTGFAKAVLPRGTTGVFMDPHEIANVLGVEGVKLIIEESKRLPLRFFVLIPSCVPASTPELETSGAGVSVKDVEELLKLDEVVGLAEVMNYPGVLAGDNKLHGEIQASLRAGKVVDGHCIGLSDLELSAYVASGISSCHESTGLDEALGKVRLGMYVMAREGSAWRDLAEVLKVVTRMKVDPRRVILVTDDRSPKDLLTEGHVDFLVRRAIEEGVDPVTAIQMVTLNTAERFKVDGDLGGIAPGRYADLVLLRGLERVEVDTVIVNGEVVSRGGKLLVEL
;
A
#
# COMPACT_ATOMS: atom_id res chain seq x y z
N MET A 1 2.04 12.45 -12.39
CA MET A 1 1.08 11.89 -13.37
C MET A 1 1.28 10.39 -13.50
N LYS A 2 0.19 9.60 -13.65
CA LYS A 2 0.26 8.14 -13.85
C LYS A 2 0.99 7.79 -15.16
N PRO A 3 1.93 6.83 -15.19
CA PRO A 3 2.57 6.43 -16.43
C PRO A 3 1.57 5.79 -17.41
N PRO A 4 1.84 5.87 -18.73
CA PRO A 4 0.96 5.32 -19.74
C PRO A 4 0.74 3.81 -19.54
N PRO A 5 -0.40 3.24 -19.97
CA PRO A 5 -0.62 1.81 -19.96
C PRO A 5 0.50 1.04 -20.67
N LEU A 6 0.86 -0.14 -20.16
CA LEU A 6 1.98 -0.92 -20.69
C LEU A 6 1.82 -1.24 -22.19
N TRP A 7 0.61 -1.55 -22.63
CA TRP A 7 0.31 -1.89 -24.03
C TRP A 7 0.58 -0.74 -25.01
N GLU A 8 0.59 0.51 -24.55
CA GLU A 8 0.92 1.68 -25.39
C GLU A 8 2.43 1.84 -25.59
N VAL A 9 3.24 1.43 -24.61
CA VAL A 9 4.67 1.77 -24.55
C VAL A 9 5.64 0.58 -24.62
N PHE A 10 5.15 -0.66 -24.54
CA PHE A 10 6.03 -1.84 -24.52
C PHE A 10 7.01 -1.92 -25.70
N PRO A 11 6.71 -1.48 -26.95
CA PRO A 11 7.70 -1.55 -28.03
C PRO A 11 8.91 -0.63 -27.76
N GLU A 12 8.67 0.55 -27.16
CA GLU A 12 9.72 1.49 -26.77
C GLU A 12 10.52 0.97 -25.56
N LEU A 13 9.84 0.32 -24.60
CA LEU A 13 10.52 -0.35 -23.48
C LEU A 13 11.45 -1.46 -23.97
N VAL A 14 10.99 -2.32 -24.88
CA VAL A 14 11.80 -3.39 -25.47
C VAL A 14 13.00 -2.81 -26.25
N ALA A 15 12.78 -1.77 -27.04
CA ALA A 15 13.86 -1.10 -27.76
C ALA A 15 14.91 -0.50 -26.80
N THR A 16 14.46 0.06 -25.67
CA THR A 16 15.33 0.60 -24.62
C THR A 16 16.12 -0.50 -23.91
N ALA A 17 15.45 -1.58 -23.51
CA ALA A 17 16.10 -2.74 -22.89
C ALA A 17 17.17 -3.37 -23.79
N MET A 18 16.97 -3.34 -25.11
CA MET A 18 17.92 -3.84 -26.10
C MET A 18 18.97 -2.80 -26.53
N GLY A 19 19.01 -1.62 -25.89
CA GLY A 19 19.98 -0.55 -26.19
C GLY A 19 19.81 0.16 -27.52
N ARG A 20 18.67 -0.02 -28.21
CA ARG A 20 18.36 0.63 -29.50
C ARG A 20 17.84 2.06 -29.31
N VAL A 21 17.20 2.32 -28.18
CA VAL A 21 16.68 3.61 -27.75
C VAL A 21 17.28 3.97 -26.39
N LYS A 22 17.53 5.25 -26.14
CA LYS A 22 18.05 5.70 -24.86
C LYS A 22 16.99 5.65 -23.76
N ALA A 23 17.40 5.25 -22.57
CA ALA A 23 16.58 5.40 -21.37
C ALA A 23 16.40 6.90 -21.05
N ASP A 24 15.33 7.22 -20.31
CA ASP A 24 15.11 8.57 -19.79
C ASP A 24 15.96 8.76 -18.52
N PHE A 25 16.02 7.74 -17.67
CA PHE A 25 16.74 7.71 -16.40
C PHE A 25 17.32 6.32 -16.13
N VAL A 26 18.45 6.24 -15.44
CA VAL A 26 19.11 4.98 -15.06
C VAL A 26 19.56 5.04 -13.61
N VAL A 27 19.17 4.05 -12.81
CA VAL A 27 19.80 3.77 -11.50
C VAL A 27 20.90 2.75 -11.73
N GLN A 28 22.13 3.09 -11.38
CA GLN A 28 23.32 2.31 -11.72
C GLN A 28 24.00 1.73 -10.48
N ASN A 29 24.41 0.47 -10.58
CA ASN A 29 25.23 -0.23 -9.59
C ASN A 29 24.64 -0.34 -8.16
N ALA A 30 23.32 -0.55 -8.05
CA ALA A 30 22.67 -0.79 -6.76
C ALA A 30 22.73 -2.26 -6.34
N THR A 31 22.55 -2.52 -5.04
CA THR A 31 22.13 -3.84 -4.54
C THR A 31 20.60 -3.92 -4.60
N LEU A 32 20.07 -4.70 -5.54
CA LEU A 32 18.62 -4.90 -5.67
C LEU A 32 18.10 -5.74 -4.50
N ILE A 33 17.04 -5.26 -3.85
CA ILE A 33 16.20 -6.07 -2.96
C ILE A 33 15.16 -6.75 -3.84
N ASP A 34 15.45 -7.98 -4.25
CA ASP A 34 14.58 -8.76 -5.12
C ASP A 34 13.44 -9.39 -4.30
N VAL A 35 12.31 -8.68 -4.27
CA VAL A 35 11.09 -9.10 -3.57
C VAL A 35 10.39 -10.29 -4.24
N TYR A 36 10.81 -10.73 -5.43
CA TYR A 36 10.24 -11.91 -6.08
C TYR A 36 11.02 -13.19 -5.73
N SER A 37 12.35 -13.13 -5.72
CA SER A 37 13.18 -14.29 -5.34
C SER A 37 13.53 -14.34 -3.85
N GLY A 38 13.37 -13.24 -3.12
CA GLY A 38 13.74 -13.13 -1.71
C GLY A 38 15.25 -12.94 -1.49
N GLU A 39 15.95 -12.31 -2.44
CA GLU A 39 17.42 -12.21 -2.45
C GLU A 39 17.92 -10.77 -2.52
N LEU A 40 19.18 -10.57 -2.14
CA LEU A 40 19.93 -9.35 -2.40
C LEU A 40 20.86 -9.59 -3.60
N ILE A 41 20.73 -8.77 -4.65
CA ILE A 41 21.49 -8.94 -5.90
C ILE A 41 22.35 -7.71 -6.15
N GLU A 42 23.67 -7.86 -6.03
CA GLU A 42 24.64 -6.77 -6.22
C GLU A 42 24.89 -6.43 -7.70
N GLY A 43 25.24 -5.16 -7.94
CA GLY A 43 25.69 -4.66 -9.24
C GLY A 43 24.57 -4.57 -10.28
N VAL A 44 23.35 -4.24 -9.84
CA VAL A 44 22.17 -4.17 -10.69
C VAL A 44 21.98 -2.74 -11.20
N ASN A 45 21.66 -2.65 -12.50
CA ASN A 45 21.27 -1.44 -13.20
C ASN A 45 19.79 -1.52 -13.57
N VAL A 46 19.05 -0.44 -13.32
CA VAL A 46 17.63 -0.30 -13.66
C VAL A 46 17.45 0.83 -14.66
N ALA A 47 17.03 0.47 -15.87
CA ALA A 47 16.72 1.42 -16.95
C ALA A 47 15.26 1.83 -16.91
N ILE A 48 14.98 3.11 -17.05
CA ILE A 48 13.61 3.64 -16.98
C ILE A 48 13.28 4.41 -18.25
N LYS A 49 12.07 4.20 -18.76
CA LYS A 49 11.54 4.83 -19.96
C LYS A 49 10.04 5.07 -19.81
N ARG A 50 9.56 6.28 -20.10
CA ARG A 50 8.14 6.66 -19.95
C ARG A 50 7.59 6.35 -18.55
N GLY A 51 8.41 6.53 -17.51
CA GLY A 51 8.09 6.20 -16.12
C GLY A 51 7.85 4.73 -15.80
N ARG A 52 8.23 3.82 -16.71
CA ARG A 52 8.24 2.37 -16.51
C ARG A 52 9.65 1.81 -16.57
N ILE A 53 9.87 0.72 -15.86
CA ILE A 53 11.15 -0.01 -15.88
C ILE A 53 11.25 -0.70 -17.24
N ALA A 54 12.27 -0.36 -18.02
CA ALA A 54 12.58 -1.01 -19.29
C ALA A 54 13.42 -2.27 -19.09
N SER A 55 14.42 -2.23 -18.19
CA SER A 55 15.29 -3.37 -17.91
C SER A 55 15.83 -3.36 -16.48
N VAL A 56 16.08 -4.57 -15.97
CA VAL A 56 16.84 -4.84 -14.74
C VAL A 56 17.99 -5.76 -15.16
N SER A 57 19.24 -5.32 -15.00
CA SER A 57 20.38 -6.03 -15.62
C SER A 57 21.68 -5.88 -14.83
N ARG A 58 22.55 -6.89 -14.88
CA ARG A 58 23.91 -6.87 -14.30
C ARG A 58 25.01 -6.69 -15.36
N VAL A 59 24.65 -6.69 -16.64
CA VAL A 59 25.58 -6.69 -17.78
C VAL A 59 25.07 -5.74 -18.85
N GLY A 60 25.99 -5.02 -19.50
CA GLY A 60 25.71 -4.14 -20.64
C GLY A 60 25.48 -2.68 -20.25
N SER A 61 25.71 -1.77 -21.20
CA SER A 61 25.33 -0.38 -21.02
C SER A 61 23.84 -0.21 -21.30
N VAL A 62 23.12 0.32 -20.33
CA VAL A 62 21.85 0.99 -20.63
C VAL A 62 22.26 2.33 -21.25
N ALA A 63 22.23 2.41 -22.57
CA ALA A 63 22.75 3.57 -23.27
C ALA A 63 21.94 4.83 -22.95
N GLY A 64 22.57 5.81 -22.26
CA GLY A 64 22.10 7.19 -22.14
C GLY A 64 20.89 7.43 -21.22
N GLY A 65 20.62 8.71 -20.96
CA GLY A 65 19.68 9.19 -19.95
C GLY A 65 20.40 9.93 -18.82
N GLU A 66 19.65 10.47 -17.88
CA GLU A 66 20.21 10.93 -16.59
C GLU A 66 20.57 9.70 -15.74
N VAL A 67 21.74 9.73 -15.09
CA VAL A 67 22.27 8.59 -14.32
C VAL A 67 22.32 8.94 -12.84
N LEU A 68 21.81 8.02 -12.02
CA LEU A 68 21.96 8.01 -10.58
C LEU A 68 22.85 6.85 -10.14
N GLU A 69 24.07 7.17 -9.72
CA GLU A 69 24.99 6.21 -9.12
C GLU A 69 24.48 5.78 -7.74
N ALA A 70 24.35 4.47 -7.54
CA ALA A 70 23.77 3.86 -6.36
C ALA A 70 24.74 2.88 -5.66
N ASP A 71 26.06 3.08 -5.84
CA ASP A 71 27.09 2.30 -5.18
C ASP A 71 26.86 2.20 -3.67
N GLY A 72 26.85 0.96 -3.17
CA GLY A 72 26.65 0.65 -1.76
C GLY A 72 25.25 0.95 -1.22
N ALA A 73 24.30 1.36 -2.07
CA ALA A 73 22.91 1.54 -1.70
C ALA A 73 22.07 0.30 -2.07
N TYR A 74 20.98 0.11 -1.32
CA TYR A 74 19.98 -0.92 -1.59
C TYR A 74 18.82 -0.30 -2.36
N LEU A 75 18.37 -0.95 -3.43
CA LEU A 75 17.24 -0.49 -4.23
C LEU A 75 16.01 -1.38 -3.96
N ALA A 76 14.99 -0.79 -3.34
CA ALA A 76 13.69 -1.40 -3.06
C ALA A 76 12.60 -0.85 -3.98
N PRO A 77 11.51 -1.60 -4.22
CA PRO A 77 10.28 -1.02 -4.75
C PRO A 77 9.77 0.08 -3.80
N GLY A 78 9.03 1.04 -4.34
CA GLY A 78 8.34 2.06 -3.55
C GLY A 78 7.41 1.44 -2.51
N PHE A 79 7.45 1.96 -1.28
CA PHE A 79 6.66 1.39 -0.18
C PHE A 79 5.18 1.73 -0.35
N LEU A 80 4.34 0.78 0.03
CA LEU A 80 2.88 0.83 -0.03
C LEU A 80 2.30 0.64 1.38
N ASP A 81 1.51 1.60 1.84
CA ASP A 81 0.72 1.43 3.06
C ASP A 81 -0.62 0.78 2.75
N GLY A 82 -0.82 -0.44 3.24
CA GLY A 82 -1.98 -1.27 2.92
C GLY A 82 -3.29 -0.86 3.57
N HIS A 83 -3.29 0.02 4.59
CA HIS A 83 -4.51 0.54 5.21
C HIS A 83 -4.15 1.79 6.04
N VAL A 84 -4.74 2.94 5.70
CA VAL A 84 -4.45 4.21 6.37
C VAL A 84 -5.65 5.16 6.35
N HIS A 85 -5.76 5.98 7.40
CA HIS A 85 -6.68 7.12 7.47
C HIS A 85 -5.84 8.41 7.43
N VAL A 86 -5.84 9.11 6.29
CA VAL A 86 -5.05 10.35 6.14
C VAL A 86 -5.56 11.43 7.08
N GLU A 87 -6.86 11.45 7.35
CA GLU A 87 -7.52 12.39 8.24
C GLU A 87 -6.95 12.33 9.67
N SER A 88 -6.53 11.14 10.13
CA SER A 88 -5.91 10.94 11.45
C SER A 88 -4.55 11.64 11.59
N SER A 89 -3.90 11.97 10.46
CA SER A 89 -2.71 12.82 10.43
C SER A 89 -3.00 14.31 10.55
N MET A 90 -4.28 14.72 10.52
CA MET A 90 -4.75 16.11 10.48
C MET A 90 -4.21 16.91 9.28
N LEU A 91 -3.88 16.23 8.20
CA LEU A 91 -3.36 16.80 6.96
C LEU A 91 -4.34 16.56 5.81
N THR A 92 -4.27 17.42 4.79
CA THR A 92 -4.87 17.09 3.48
C THR A 92 -4.01 16.02 2.78
N PRO A 93 -4.52 15.34 1.74
CA PRO A 93 -3.71 14.48 0.87
C PRO A 93 -2.38 15.12 0.43
N THR A 94 -2.38 16.41 0.08
CA THR A 94 -1.15 17.16 -0.28
C THR A 94 -0.19 17.27 0.90
N GLY A 95 -0.68 17.64 2.09
CA GLY A 95 0.14 17.73 3.29
C GLY A 95 0.72 16.38 3.70
N PHE A 96 -0.09 15.32 3.61
CA PHE A 96 0.31 13.96 3.90
C PHE A 96 1.39 13.47 2.93
N ALA A 97 1.22 13.71 1.62
CA ALA A 97 2.23 13.38 0.62
C ALA A 97 3.58 14.06 0.92
N LYS A 98 3.58 15.33 1.34
CA LYS A 98 4.82 16.05 1.76
C LYS A 98 5.51 15.36 2.93
N ALA A 99 4.76 14.74 3.83
CA ALA A 99 5.30 14.09 5.02
C ALA A 99 5.86 12.68 4.74
N VAL A 100 5.22 11.91 3.86
CA VAL A 100 5.54 10.47 3.68
C VAL A 100 6.40 10.16 2.47
N LEU A 101 6.35 10.96 1.40
CA LEU A 101 7.18 10.74 0.20
C LEU A 101 8.68 10.76 0.53
N PRO A 102 9.22 11.70 1.33
CA PRO A 102 10.64 11.68 1.68
C PRO A 102 11.08 10.47 2.51
N ARG A 103 10.12 9.66 2.98
CA ARG A 103 10.33 8.44 3.77
C ARG A 103 10.07 7.17 2.96
N GLY A 104 9.95 7.27 1.64
CA GLY A 104 9.89 6.11 0.74
C GLY A 104 8.48 5.55 0.48
N THR A 105 7.44 6.11 1.10
CA THR A 105 6.06 5.75 0.76
C THR A 105 5.69 6.37 -0.59
N THR A 106 5.31 5.53 -1.55
CA THR A 106 4.95 5.95 -2.91
C THR A 106 3.49 5.64 -3.28
N GLY A 107 2.81 4.81 -2.47
CA GLY A 107 1.38 4.59 -2.58
C GLY A 107 0.74 4.30 -1.23
N VAL A 108 -0.54 4.62 -1.11
CA VAL A 108 -1.36 4.34 0.07
C VAL A 108 -2.73 3.81 -0.33
N PHE A 109 -3.24 2.88 0.45
CA PHE A 109 -4.58 2.33 0.39
C PHE A 109 -5.41 2.96 1.50
N MET A 110 -6.14 4.01 1.12
CA MET A 110 -6.78 4.92 2.05
C MET A 110 -8.26 4.58 2.22
N ASP A 111 -8.70 4.55 3.47
CA ASP A 111 -10.11 4.59 3.84
C ASP A 111 -10.48 6.01 4.32
N PRO A 112 -11.22 6.80 3.51
CA PRO A 112 -11.63 8.16 3.84
C PRO A 112 -12.93 8.19 4.69
N HIS A 113 -13.12 7.23 5.61
CA HIS A 113 -14.38 7.14 6.36
C HIS A 113 -14.63 8.36 7.25
N GLU A 114 -13.59 9.08 7.65
CA GLU A 114 -13.73 10.25 8.53
C GLU A 114 -14.40 11.40 7.78
N ILE A 115 -13.89 11.73 6.58
CA ILE A 115 -14.54 12.76 5.76
C ILE A 115 -15.90 12.31 5.25
N ALA A 116 -16.10 11.00 5.01
CA ALA A 116 -17.37 10.47 4.56
C ALA A 116 -18.45 10.55 5.66
N ASN A 117 -18.10 10.35 6.93
CA ASN A 117 -19.04 10.59 8.03
C ASN A 117 -19.50 12.05 8.13
N VAL A 118 -18.67 13.00 7.68
CA VAL A 118 -19.00 14.44 7.70
C VAL A 118 -19.74 14.87 6.43
N LEU A 119 -19.26 14.49 5.24
CA LEU A 119 -19.69 15.03 3.94
C LEU A 119 -20.24 13.96 2.97
N GLY A 120 -20.23 12.69 3.36
CA GLY A 120 -20.68 11.58 2.54
C GLY A 120 -19.81 11.35 1.30
N VAL A 121 -20.44 10.90 0.22
CA VAL A 121 -19.81 10.64 -1.08
C VAL A 121 -19.06 11.86 -1.63
N GLU A 122 -19.53 13.07 -1.34
CA GLU A 122 -18.85 14.29 -1.78
C GLU A 122 -17.49 14.44 -1.11
N GLY A 123 -17.39 14.13 0.19
CA GLY A 123 -16.11 14.10 0.91
C GLY A 123 -15.09 13.15 0.28
N VAL A 124 -15.54 11.95 -0.08
CA VAL A 124 -14.72 10.94 -0.76
C VAL A 124 -14.22 11.46 -2.12
N LYS A 125 -15.11 12.08 -2.91
CA LYS A 125 -14.76 12.66 -4.22
C LYS A 125 -13.76 13.80 -4.10
N LEU A 126 -13.88 14.66 -3.08
CA LEU A 126 -12.93 15.76 -2.85
C LEU A 126 -11.50 15.21 -2.61
N ILE A 127 -11.37 14.15 -1.81
CA ILE A 127 -10.08 13.48 -1.58
C ILE A 127 -9.53 12.88 -2.87
N ILE A 128 -10.36 12.20 -3.66
CA ILE A 128 -9.97 11.64 -4.97
C ILE A 128 -9.48 12.74 -5.92
N GLU A 129 -10.16 13.88 -5.99
CA GLU A 129 -9.79 14.97 -6.89
C GLU A 129 -8.48 15.66 -6.50
N GLU A 130 -8.21 15.83 -5.19
CA GLU A 130 -6.93 16.33 -4.72
C GLU A 130 -5.80 15.33 -5.03
N SER A 131 -6.04 14.04 -4.78
CA SER A 131 -5.02 13.01 -4.88
C SER A 131 -4.49 12.76 -6.29
N LYS A 132 -5.32 12.95 -7.33
CA LYS A 132 -4.96 12.80 -8.75
C LYS A 132 -3.76 13.65 -9.20
N ARG A 133 -3.47 14.74 -8.48
CA ARG A 133 -2.41 15.69 -8.82
C ARG A 133 -1.08 15.41 -8.12
N LEU A 134 -1.07 14.46 -7.20
CA LEU A 134 0.08 14.19 -6.35
C LEU A 134 0.99 13.10 -6.96
N PRO A 135 2.30 13.12 -6.66
CA PRO A 135 3.19 12.02 -7.00
C PRO A 135 2.95 10.80 -6.10
N LEU A 136 2.52 10.99 -4.84
CA LEU A 136 2.04 9.89 -4.02
C LEU A 136 0.75 9.33 -4.62
N ARG A 137 0.67 8.00 -4.81
CA ARG A 137 -0.53 7.35 -5.31
C ARG A 137 -1.52 7.11 -4.19
N PHE A 138 -2.77 7.46 -4.43
CA PHE A 138 -3.87 7.13 -3.54
C PHE A 138 -4.76 6.11 -4.23
N PHE A 139 -4.90 4.96 -3.59
CA PHE A 139 -5.90 3.96 -3.89
C PHE A 139 -6.98 4.08 -2.82
N VAL A 140 -8.20 4.40 -3.23
CA VAL A 140 -9.29 4.66 -2.30
C VAL A 140 -10.11 3.41 -2.10
N LEU A 141 -10.40 3.09 -0.85
CA LEU A 141 -11.44 2.14 -0.49
C LEU A 141 -12.69 2.90 -0.07
N ILE A 142 -13.86 2.39 -0.43
CA ILE A 142 -15.13 3.07 -0.16
C ILE A 142 -15.52 2.84 1.31
N PRO A 143 -15.79 3.89 2.11
CA PRO A 143 -16.25 3.74 3.49
C PRO A 143 -17.51 2.90 3.59
N SER A 144 -17.47 1.82 4.37
CA SER A 144 -18.56 0.83 4.45
C SER A 144 -19.61 1.16 5.52
N CYS A 145 -19.16 1.75 6.64
CA CYS A 145 -19.96 1.97 7.84
C CYS A 145 -20.15 3.46 8.11
N VAL A 146 -20.98 4.11 7.27
CA VAL A 146 -21.32 5.53 7.39
C VAL A 146 -22.85 5.69 7.50
N PRO A 147 -23.42 5.98 8.70
CA PRO A 147 -22.76 5.94 10.02
C PRO A 147 -22.32 4.53 10.45
N ALA A 148 -21.51 4.45 11.52
CA ALA A 148 -20.99 3.19 12.05
C ALA A 148 -22.06 2.35 12.78
N SER A 149 -23.06 3.03 13.32
CA SER A 149 -24.12 2.50 14.15
C SER A 149 -25.50 2.99 13.66
N THR A 150 -26.55 2.55 14.35
CA THR A 150 -27.92 2.88 13.95
C THR A 150 -28.28 4.32 14.37
N PRO A 151 -29.26 4.96 13.69
CA PRO A 151 -29.68 6.32 14.01
C PRO A 151 -30.20 6.53 15.44
N GLU A 152 -30.56 5.45 16.15
CA GLU A 152 -30.95 5.50 17.56
C GLU A 152 -29.76 5.71 18.51
N LEU A 153 -28.54 5.39 18.07
CA LEU A 153 -27.31 5.44 18.86
C LEU A 153 -26.41 6.61 18.48
N GLU A 154 -26.47 7.09 17.23
CA GLU A 154 -25.68 8.23 16.79
C GLU A 154 -26.30 9.05 15.66
N THR A 155 -25.68 10.19 15.39
CA THR A 155 -25.99 11.05 14.24
C THR A 155 -24.69 11.36 13.49
N SER A 156 -24.65 11.05 12.19
CA SER A 156 -23.57 11.44 11.27
C SER A 156 -23.98 12.62 10.39
N GLY A 157 -23.00 13.27 9.77
CA GLY A 157 -23.24 14.33 8.78
C GLY A 157 -23.79 13.80 7.46
N ALA A 158 -23.56 12.52 7.16
CA ALA A 158 -24.02 11.86 5.94
C ALA A 158 -24.24 10.34 6.11
N GLY A 159 -24.76 9.71 5.06
CA GLY A 159 -24.81 8.26 4.92
C GLY A 159 -24.28 7.81 3.57
N VAL A 160 -23.84 6.56 3.47
CA VAL A 160 -23.44 5.91 2.22
C VAL A 160 -24.39 4.75 1.95
N SER A 161 -25.02 4.73 0.77
CA SER A 161 -25.91 3.65 0.34
C SER A 161 -25.21 2.65 -0.57
N VAL A 162 -25.80 1.46 -0.76
CA VAL A 162 -25.33 0.45 -1.75
C VAL A 162 -25.17 1.07 -3.14
N LYS A 163 -26.09 1.95 -3.55
CA LYS A 163 -26.04 2.62 -4.85
C LYS A 163 -24.84 3.57 -4.94
N ASP A 164 -24.52 4.27 -3.85
CA ASP A 164 -23.34 5.14 -3.81
C ASP A 164 -22.06 4.34 -3.94
N VAL A 165 -21.98 3.17 -3.29
CA VAL A 165 -20.88 2.21 -3.44
C VAL A 165 -20.77 1.77 -4.91
N GLU A 166 -21.87 1.36 -5.54
CA GLU A 166 -21.90 0.98 -6.96
C GLU A 166 -21.41 2.09 -7.91
N GLU A 167 -21.73 3.36 -7.63
CA GLU A 167 -21.25 4.48 -8.42
C GLU A 167 -19.76 4.78 -8.18
N LEU A 168 -19.29 4.73 -6.94
CA LEU A 168 -17.89 4.96 -6.60
C LEU A 168 -16.96 3.86 -7.13
N LEU A 169 -17.41 2.60 -7.18
CA LEU A 169 -16.64 1.48 -7.74
C LEU A 169 -16.26 1.65 -9.22
N LYS A 170 -16.91 2.59 -9.93
CA LYS A 170 -16.61 2.92 -11.34
C LYS A 170 -15.41 3.86 -11.50
N LEU A 171 -14.91 4.46 -10.42
CA LEU A 171 -13.76 5.35 -10.46
C LEU A 171 -12.46 4.55 -10.48
N ASP A 172 -11.50 4.97 -11.30
CA ASP A 172 -10.22 4.27 -11.48
C ASP A 172 -9.37 4.25 -10.20
N GLU A 173 -9.52 5.27 -9.35
CA GLU A 173 -8.83 5.39 -8.07
C GLU A 173 -9.38 4.43 -7.00
N VAL A 174 -10.58 3.89 -7.20
CA VAL A 174 -11.24 3.03 -6.22
C VAL A 174 -10.86 1.58 -6.42
N VAL A 175 -10.32 0.95 -5.37
CA VAL A 175 -9.81 -0.43 -5.40
C VAL A 175 -10.61 -1.42 -4.58
N GLY A 176 -11.50 -0.96 -3.71
CA GLY A 176 -12.24 -1.84 -2.80
C GLY A 176 -13.31 -1.17 -1.97
N LEU A 177 -13.97 -1.99 -1.15
CA LEU A 177 -14.76 -1.56 -0.01
C LEU A 177 -13.85 -1.57 1.22
N ALA A 178 -13.88 -0.48 1.96
CA ALA A 178 -13.04 -0.28 3.12
C ALA A 178 -13.53 -1.09 4.32
N GLU A 179 -12.93 -0.85 5.47
CA GLU A 179 -13.03 -1.75 6.62
C GLU A 179 -14.48 -2.01 7.04
N VAL A 180 -14.94 -3.26 6.95
CA VAL A 180 -16.32 -3.61 7.35
C VAL A 180 -16.37 -3.86 8.86
N MET A 181 -16.36 -2.77 9.62
CA MET A 181 -16.34 -2.76 11.09
C MET A 181 -17.65 -3.22 11.75
N ASN A 182 -18.80 -3.07 11.05
CA ASN A 182 -20.06 -3.66 11.50
C ASN A 182 -20.13 -5.16 11.17
N TYR A 183 -19.14 -5.91 11.65
CA TYR A 183 -19.12 -7.37 11.55
C TYR A 183 -20.34 -8.03 12.22
N PRO A 184 -20.96 -7.52 13.31
CA PRO A 184 -22.19 -8.09 13.83
C PRO A 184 -23.34 -8.03 12.83
N GLY A 185 -23.47 -6.92 12.09
CA GLY A 185 -24.46 -6.77 11.03
C GLY A 185 -24.22 -7.73 9.87
N VAL A 186 -22.96 -7.96 9.47
CA VAL A 186 -22.62 -8.98 8.47
C VAL A 186 -23.05 -10.36 8.93
N LEU A 187 -22.76 -10.75 10.17
CA LEU A 187 -23.14 -12.06 10.73
C LEU A 187 -24.66 -12.22 10.89
N ALA A 188 -25.37 -11.11 11.17
CA ALA A 188 -26.82 -11.09 11.30
C ALA A 188 -27.58 -11.07 9.96
N GLY A 189 -26.87 -10.91 8.83
CA GLY A 189 -27.50 -10.84 7.50
C GLY A 189 -28.10 -9.49 7.16
N ASP A 190 -27.50 -8.40 7.62
CA ASP A 190 -27.94 -7.04 7.27
C ASP A 190 -27.89 -6.81 5.75
N ASN A 191 -29.02 -6.39 5.18
CA ASN A 191 -29.19 -6.25 3.73
C ASN A 191 -28.31 -5.14 3.13
N LYS A 192 -28.04 -4.06 3.87
CA LYS A 192 -27.20 -2.95 3.38
C LYS A 192 -25.76 -3.42 3.30
N LEU A 193 -25.21 -3.95 4.39
CA LEU A 193 -23.83 -4.43 4.45
C LEU A 193 -23.58 -5.55 3.44
N HIS A 194 -24.49 -6.53 3.37
CA HIS A 194 -24.39 -7.59 2.37
C HIS A 194 -24.48 -7.04 0.95
N GLY A 195 -25.32 -6.03 0.71
CA GLY A 195 -25.44 -5.35 -0.58
C GLY A 195 -24.14 -4.67 -1.02
N GLU A 196 -23.47 -3.95 -0.12
CA GLU A 196 -22.19 -3.27 -0.38
C GLU A 196 -21.06 -4.26 -0.68
N ILE A 197 -20.99 -5.36 0.10
CA ILE A 197 -20.05 -6.45 -0.13
C ILE A 197 -20.30 -7.10 -1.50
N GLN A 198 -21.57 -7.42 -1.81
CA GLN A 198 -21.95 -8.00 -3.10
C GLN A 198 -21.61 -7.10 -4.28
N ALA A 199 -21.87 -5.79 -4.18
CA ALA A 199 -21.51 -4.82 -5.22
C ALA A 199 -20.00 -4.81 -5.49
N SER A 200 -19.21 -4.81 -4.43
CA SER A 200 -17.74 -4.78 -4.50
C SER A 200 -17.16 -6.05 -5.12
N LEU A 201 -17.68 -7.22 -4.72
CA LEU A 201 -17.29 -8.50 -5.31
C LEU A 201 -17.68 -8.60 -6.79
N ARG A 202 -18.88 -8.13 -7.18
CA ARG A 202 -19.31 -8.08 -8.60
C ARG A 202 -18.42 -7.19 -9.45
N ALA A 203 -17.91 -6.10 -8.89
CA ALA A 203 -16.94 -5.22 -9.55
C ALA A 203 -15.52 -5.83 -9.60
N GLY A 204 -15.28 -7.00 -9.00
CA GLY A 204 -13.97 -7.64 -8.93
C GLY A 204 -12.98 -6.96 -7.99
N LYS A 205 -13.46 -6.04 -7.14
CA LYS A 205 -12.67 -5.24 -6.20
C LYS A 205 -12.49 -5.98 -4.87
N VAL A 206 -11.57 -5.51 -4.03
CA VAL A 206 -11.33 -6.13 -2.71
C VAL A 206 -12.36 -5.67 -1.69
N VAL A 207 -12.46 -6.42 -0.59
CA VAL A 207 -13.27 -6.05 0.57
C VAL A 207 -12.40 -6.22 1.82
N ASP A 208 -12.22 -5.12 2.54
CA ASP A 208 -11.41 -5.05 3.75
C ASP A 208 -12.26 -5.28 4.98
N GLY A 209 -11.67 -5.88 6.01
CA GLY A 209 -12.36 -6.25 7.23
C GLY A 209 -11.83 -5.52 8.44
N HIS A 210 -12.69 -5.44 9.45
CA HIS A 210 -12.39 -4.96 10.79
C HIS A 210 -13.19 -5.83 11.75
N CYS A 211 -12.54 -6.85 12.30
CA CYS A 211 -13.19 -7.83 13.16
C CYS A 211 -12.27 -8.23 14.32
N ILE A 212 -12.69 -7.85 15.52
CA ILE A 212 -12.01 -8.14 16.79
C ILE A 212 -12.70 -9.34 17.44
N GLY A 213 -11.93 -10.29 17.98
CA GLY A 213 -12.47 -11.38 18.79
C GLY A 213 -13.25 -12.46 18.06
N LEU A 214 -13.48 -12.35 16.74
CA LEU A 214 -14.14 -13.41 15.98
C LEU A 214 -13.27 -14.67 15.90
N SER A 215 -13.88 -15.82 16.14
CA SER A 215 -13.22 -17.13 16.06
C SER A 215 -14.14 -18.19 15.45
N ASP A 216 -13.54 -19.32 15.05
CA ASP A 216 -14.23 -20.51 14.55
C ASP A 216 -15.34 -20.21 13.52
N LEU A 217 -16.60 -20.51 13.83
CA LEU A 217 -17.74 -20.37 12.93
C LEU A 217 -18.05 -18.91 12.58
N GLU A 218 -17.90 -17.99 13.54
CA GLU A 218 -18.18 -16.57 13.30
C GLU A 218 -17.13 -15.95 12.37
N LEU A 219 -15.84 -16.25 12.62
CA LEU A 219 -14.77 -15.82 11.73
C LEU A 219 -14.94 -16.45 10.33
N SER A 220 -15.29 -17.73 10.27
CA SER A 220 -15.54 -18.42 8.99
C SER A 220 -16.71 -17.79 8.23
N ALA A 221 -17.80 -17.42 8.92
CA ALA A 221 -18.95 -16.76 8.30
C ALA A 221 -18.59 -15.35 7.78
N TYR A 222 -17.81 -14.59 8.57
CA TYR A 222 -17.31 -13.28 8.16
C TYR A 222 -16.42 -13.38 6.90
N VAL A 223 -15.49 -14.34 6.86
CA VAL A 223 -14.64 -14.61 5.68
C VAL A 223 -15.46 -15.10 4.49
N ALA A 224 -16.47 -15.96 4.72
CA ALA A 224 -17.34 -16.48 3.66
C ALA A 224 -18.16 -15.39 2.95
N SER A 225 -18.37 -14.22 3.58
CA SER A 225 -19.00 -13.07 2.94
C SER A 225 -18.18 -12.48 1.78
N GLY A 226 -16.87 -12.78 1.71
CA GLY A 226 -15.92 -12.23 0.75
C GLY A 226 -14.96 -11.20 1.34
N ILE A 227 -15.14 -10.83 2.61
CA ILE A 227 -14.17 -10.03 3.36
C ILE A 227 -12.87 -10.82 3.53
N SER A 228 -11.75 -10.25 3.11
CA SER A 228 -10.52 -11.02 2.87
C SER A 228 -9.26 -10.44 3.50
N SER A 229 -9.39 -9.37 4.29
CA SER A 229 -8.31 -8.84 5.13
C SER A 229 -8.84 -8.39 6.49
N CYS A 230 -7.94 -8.17 7.43
CA CYS A 230 -8.26 -7.55 8.72
C CYS A 230 -6.99 -7.01 9.38
N HIS A 231 -7.04 -5.77 9.84
CA HIS A 231 -5.98 -5.15 10.67
C HIS A 231 -6.24 -5.26 12.18
N GLU A 232 -7.45 -5.67 12.57
CA GLU A 232 -7.87 -5.84 13.97
C GLU A 232 -7.46 -7.20 14.56
N SER A 233 -6.18 -7.56 14.42
CA SER A 233 -5.62 -8.69 15.16
C SER A 233 -4.76 -8.15 16.29
N THR A 234 -5.16 -8.37 17.53
CA THR A 234 -4.42 -7.85 18.70
C THR A 234 -3.45 -8.88 19.30
N GLY A 235 -3.48 -10.11 18.78
CA GLY A 235 -2.64 -11.19 19.25
C GLY A 235 -2.38 -12.28 18.21
N LEU A 236 -1.43 -13.15 18.55
CA LEU A 236 -0.98 -14.25 17.69
C LEU A 236 -2.13 -15.17 17.25
N ASP A 237 -3.00 -15.57 18.17
CA ASP A 237 -4.03 -16.58 17.86
C ASP A 237 -5.09 -16.05 16.89
N GLU A 238 -5.48 -14.78 17.01
CA GLU A 238 -6.40 -14.12 16.07
C GLU A 238 -5.77 -14.01 14.67
N ALA A 239 -4.53 -13.51 14.60
CA ALA A 239 -3.80 -13.38 13.35
C ALA A 239 -3.59 -14.75 12.68
N LEU A 240 -3.26 -15.77 13.47
CA LEU A 240 -3.07 -17.14 13.00
C LEU A 240 -4.39 -17.76 12.51
N GLY A 241 -5.51 -17.50 13.17
CA GLY A 241 -6.84 -17.92 12.72
C GLY A 241 -7.20 -17.30 11.38
N LYS A 242 -7.03 -15.98 11.25
CA LYS A 242 -7.32 -15.21 10.02
C LYS A 242 -6.49 -15.67 8.83
N VAL A 243 -5.16 -15.82 8.99
CA VAL A 243 -4.30 -16.27 7.89
C VAL A 243 -4.61 -17.71 7.46
N ARG A 244 -4.99 -18.59 8.40
CA ARG A 244 -5.38 -19.99 8.10
C ARG A 244 -6.68 -20.11 7.32
N LEU A 245 -7.56 -19.12 7.44
CA LEU A 245 -8.77 -18.99 6.62
C LEU A 245 -8.50 -18.24 5.30
N GLY A 246 -7.24 -17.96 4.99
CA GLY A 246 -6.85 -17.31 3.75
C GLY A 246 -7.07 -15.80 3.73
N MET A 247 -7.30 -15.16 4.87
CA MET A 247 -7.30 -13.70 4.95
C MET A 247 -5.88 -13.16 4.82
N TYR A 248 -5.77 -11.92 4.34
CA TYR A 248 -4.59 -11.10 4.59
C TYR A 248 -4.63 -10.56 6.02
N VAL A 249 -3.58 -10.84 6.77
CA VAL A 249 -3.35 -10.23 8.08
C VAL A 249 -2.62 -8.92 7.85
N MET A 250 -3.24 -7.83 8.27
CA MET A 250 -2.64 -6.50 8.26
C MET A 250 -2.02 -6.25 9.65
N ALA A 251 -0.71 -6.41 9.78
CA ALA A 251 0.00 -6.14 11.02
C ALA A 251 0.09 -4.62 11.23
N ARG A 252 -0.69 -4.12 12.18
CA ARG A 252 -0.86 -2.68 12.44
C ARG A 252 0.12 -2.16 13.49
N GLU A 253 0.75 -1.03 13.19
CA GLU A 253 1.42 -0.20 14.20
C GLU A 253 1.10 1.28 13.93
N GLY A 254 0.01 1.74 14.54
CA GLY A 254 -0.46 3.12 14.49
C GLY A 254 -0.03 3.96 15.71
N SER A 255 -0.69 5.10 15.89
CA SER A 255 -0.49 5.97 17.06
C SER A 255 -1.19 5.44 18.30
N ALA A 256 -2.42 4.94 18.15
CA ALA A 256 -3.23 4.43 19.25
C ALA A 256 -2.99 2.94 19.51
N TRP A 257 -2.82 2.15 18.45
CA TRP A 257 -2.73 0.69 18.49
C TRP A 257 -1.37 0.23 17.98
N ARG A 258 -0.68 -0.61 18.76
CA ARG A 258 0.71 -1.06 18.50
C ARG A 258 0.79 -2.59 18.56
N ASP A 259 0.07 -3.23 17.65
CA ASP A 259 -0.17 -4.68 17.65
C ASP A 259 0.89 -5.46 16.83
N LEU A 260 1.71 -4.77 16.02
CA LEU A 260 2.61 -5.37 15.04
C LEU A 260 3.54 -6.40 15.66
N ALA A 261 4.11 -6.13 16.84
CA ALA A 261 5.03 -7.05 17.51
C ALA A 261 4.35 -8.40 17.87
N GLU A 262 3.10 -8.37 18.34
CA GLU A 262 2.36 -9.57 18.67
C GLU A 262 1.89 -10.31 17.41
N VAL A 263 1.41 -9.57 16.40
CA VAL A 263 0.92 -10.13 15.13
C VAL A 263 2.05 -10.78 14.34
N LEU A 264 3.23 -10.17 14.28
CA LEU A 264 4.37 -10.70 13.52
C LEU A 264 4.93 -12.03 14.06
N LYS A 265 4.53 -12.45 15.27
CA LYS A 265 4.82 -13.80 15.76
C LYS A 265 4.23 -14.89 14.85
N VAL A 266 3.22 -14.59 14.04
CA VAL A 266 2.74 -15.49 12.97
C VAL A 266 3.88 -15.86 12.02
N VAL A 267 4.74 -14.91 11.68
CA VAL A 267 5.88 -15.11 10.78
C VAL A 267 7.13 -15.53 11.57
N THR A 268 7.49 -14.80 12.63
CA THR A 268 8.78 -14.98 13.31
C THR A 268 8.81 -16.23 14.18
N ARG A 269 7.69 -16.58 14.83
CA ARG A 269 7.58 -17.75 15.73
C ARG A 269 6.89 -18.93 15.05
N MET A 270 5.72 -18.72 14.45
CA MET A 270 4.93 -19.80 13.86
C MET A 270 5.40 -20.19 12.46
N LYS A 271 6.30 -19.41 11.85
CA LYS A 271 6.89 -19.65 10.53
C LYS A 271 5.83 -19.83 9.43
N VAL A 272 4.70 -19.11 9.56
CA VAL A 272 3.70 -19.03 8.49
C VAL A 272 4.32 -18.28 7.31
N ASP A 273 3.98 -18.71 6.10
CA ASP A 273 4.40 -18.05 4.87
C ASP A 273 3.92 -16.58 4.86
N PRO A 274 4.83 -15.61 4.68
CA PRO A 274 4.53 -14.19 4.85
C PRO A 274 3.68 -13.61 3.72
N ARG A 275 3.40 -14.33 2.61
CA ARG A 275 2.68 -13.81 1.43
C ARG A 275 1.30 -13.17 1.73
N ARG A 276 0.66 -13.58 2.83
CA ARG A 276 -0.64 -13.03 3.30
C ARG A 276 -0.49 -12.15 4.54
N VAL A 277 0.70 -11.65 4.80
CA VAL A 277 0.98 -10.68 5.86
C VAL A 277 1.46 -9.41 5.20
N ILE A 278 0.82 -8.30 5.54
CA ILE A 278 1.19 -6.95 5.10
C ILE A 278 1.29 -6.04 6.33
N LEU A 279 2.07 -4.96 6.24
CA LEU A 279 2.17 -3.98 7.32
C LEU A 279 1.32 -2.76 6.98
N VAL A 280 0.61 -2.22 7.98
CA VAL A 280 -0.27 -1.06 7.80
C VAL A 280 -0.12 -0.07 8.95
N THR A 281 -0.33 1.22 8.68
CA THR A 281 -0.22 2.24 9.72
C THR A 281 -1.54 2.56 10.40
N ASP A 282 -2.67 2.37 9.70
CA ASP A 282 -4.00 2.72 10.18
C ASP A 282 -4.07 4.21 10.57
N ASP A 283 -4.24 4.52 11.85
CA ASP A 283 -4.21 5.88 12.36
C ASP A 283 -2.80 6.35 12.74
N ARG A 284 -2.32 7.45 12.13
CA ARG A 284 -1.06 8.10 12.50
C ARG A 284 -1.25 9.57 12.79
N SER A 285 -0.97 9.97 14.03
CA SER A 285 -0.97 11.37 14.45
C SER A 285 0.16 12.15 13.77
N PRO A 286 0.01 13.48 13.57
CA PRO A 286 1.07 14.29 12.98
C PRO A 286 2.37 14.26 13.80
N LYS A 287 2.28 14.10 15.12
CA LYS A 287 3.46 13.94 15.99
C LYS A 287 4.25 12.70 15.62
N ASP A 288 3.60 11.53 15.60
CA ASP A 288 4.30 10.27 15.38
C ASP A 288 4.78 10.14 13.92
N LEU A 289 4.03 10.67 12.96
CA LEU A 289 4.46 10.79 11.57
C LEU A 289 5.77 11.58 11.42
N LEU A 290 5.93 12.63 12.23
CA LEU A 290 7.16 13.43 12.28
C LEU A 290 8.31 12.72 13.02
N THR A 291 8.03 12.11 14.17
CA THR A 291 9.08 11.60 15.07
C THR A 291 9.51 10.16 14.80
N GLU A 292 8.59 9.28 14.43
CA GLU A 292 8.85 7.86 14.21
C GLU A 292 8.96 7.54 12.70
N GLY A 293 8.05 8.11 11.91
CA GLY A 293 7.95 7.87 10.46
C GLY A 293 6.58 7.31 10.04
N HIS A 294 6.56 6.69 8.87
CA HIS A 294 5.38 6.11 8.23
C HIS A 294 5.62 4.61 7.96
N VAL A 295 5.57 4.16 6.70
CA VAL A 295 5.88 2.77 6.34
C VAL A 295 7.36 2.42 6.60
N ASP A 296 8.29 3.38 6.49
CA ASP A 296 9.70 3.16 6.86
C ASP A 296 9.86 2.72 8.32
N PHE A 297 9.02 3.26 9.20
CA PHE A 297 8.96 2.88 10.60
C PHE A 297 8.40 1.45 10.76
N LEU A 298 7.34 1.08 10.03
CA LEU A 298 6.80 -0.28 10.07
C LEU A 298 7.83 -1.34 9.66
N VAL A 299 8.57 -1.08 8.57
CA VAL A 299 9.62 -2.00 8.10
C VAL A 299 10.72 -2.12 9.16
N ARG A 300 11.18 -1.00 9.73
CA ARG A 300 12.19 -0.99 10.79
C ARG A 300 11.72 -1.78 12.01
N ARG A 301 10.47 -1.57 12.46
CA ARG A 301 9.86 -2.32 13.56
C ARG A 301 9.77 -3.81 13.24
N ALA A 302 9.34 -4.19 12.03
CA ALA A 302 9.26 -5.60 11.65
C ALA A 302 10.63 -6.29 11.69
N ILE A 303 11.68 -5.62 11.22
CA ILE A 303 13.06 -6.11 11.31
C ILE A 303 13.51 -6.26 12.77
N GLU A 304 13.22 -5.26 13.62
CA GLU A 304 13.52 -5.31 15.07
C GLU A 304 12.83 -6.50 15.77
N GLU A 305 11.63 -6.87 15.33
CA GLU A 305 10.88 -8.03 15.84
C GLU A 305 11.37 -9.38 15.25
N GLY A 306 12.39 -9.35 14.38
CA GLY A 306 13.07 -10.52 13.84
C GLY A 306 12.53 -11.02 12.51
N VAL A 307 11.79 -10.21 11.77
CA VAL A 307 11.47 -10.48 10.36
C VAL A 307 12.71 -10.23 9.51
N ASP A 308 12.98 -11.12 8.56
CA ASP A 308 14.05 -10.93 7.58
C ASP A 308 13.84 -9.60 6.80
N PRO A 309 14.87 -8.77 6.57
CA PRO A 309 14.70 -7.49 5.92
C PRO A 309 14.07 -7.53 4.52
N VAL A 310 14.42 -8.52 3.69
CA VAL A 310 13.79 -8.65 2.35
C VAL A 310 12.31 -8.99 2.50
N THR A 311 11.99 -9.88 3.44
CA THR A 311 10.61 -10.24 3.81
C THR A 311 9.81 -9.04 4.34
N ALA A 312 10.40 -8.20 5.19
CA ALA A 312 9.75 -6.98 5.69
C ALA A 312 9.45 -6.00 4.55
N ILE A 313 10.36 -5.87 3.57
CA ILE A 313 10.11 -5.09 2.35
C ILE A 313 9.01 -5.71 1.50
N GLN A 314 8.96 -7.05 1.33
CA GLN A 314 7.85 -7.73 0.61
C GLN A 314 6.48 -7.39 1.23
N MET A 315 6.38 -7.38 2.56
CA MET A 315 5.14 -7.07 3.30
C MET A 315 4.62 -5.64 3.07
N VAL A 316 5.44 -4.72 2.59
CA VAL A 316 5.04 -3.33 2.27
C VAL A 316 5.21 -3.01 0.77
N THR A 317 5.45 -4.01 -0.07
CA THR A 317 5.61 -3.84 -1.51
C THR A 317 4.80 -4.90 -2.26
N LEU A 318 5.38 -6.05 -2.57
CA LEU A 318 4.77 -7.08 -3.40
C LEU A 318 3.49 -7.63 -2.77
N ASN A 319 3.51 -8.03 -1.51
CA ASN A 319 2.34 -8.61 -0.83
C ASN A 319 1.17 -7.61 -0.79
N THR A 320 1.48 -6.33 -0.53
CA THR A 320 0.49 -5.25 -0.52
C THR A 320 -0.05 -5.01 -1.93
N ALA A 321 0.81 -4.96 -2.95
CA ALA A 321 0.37 -4.78 -4.32
C ALA A 321 -0.53 -5.94 -4.81
N GLU A 322 -0.16 -7.18 -4.49
CA GLU A 322 -0.95 -8.38 -4.81
C GLU A 322 -2.30 -8.38 -4.11
N ARG A 323 -2.33 -8.00 -2.83
CA ARG A 323 -3.58 -7.88 -2.05
C ARG A 323 -4.60 -7.05 -2.82
N PHE A 324 -4.18 -5.88 -3.28
CA PHE A 324 -5.04 -4.90 -3.93
C PHE A 324 -5.08 -5.03 -5.45
N LYS A 325 -4.47 -6.08 -6.02
CA LYS A 325 -4.46 -6.39 -7.46
C LYS A 325 -3.85 -5.27 -8.31
N VAL A 326 -2.83 -4.59 -7.79
CA VAL A 326 -2.05 -3.56 -8.49
C VAL A 326 -0.61 -4.00 -8.75
N ASP A 327 -0.26 -5.24 -8.42
CA ASP A 327 1.04 -5.87 -8.68
C ASP A 327 1.40 -5.90 -10.18
N GLY A 328 0.41 -5.77 -11.06
CA GLY A 328 0.58 -5.53 -12.50
C GLY A 328 1.45 -4.32 -12.84
N ASP A 329 1.46 -3.30 -11.99
CA ASP A 329 2.21 -2.06 -12.20
C ASP A 329 3.14 -1.71 -11.02
N LEU A 330 2.87 -2.18 -9.80
CA LEU A 330 3.54 -1.78 -8.56
C LEU A 330 4.10 -2.97 -7.77
N GLY A 331 4.75 -2.69 -6.64
CA GLY A 331 5.15 -3.69 -5.65
C GLY A 331 6.42 -4.47 -5.97
N GLY A 332 7.05 -4.25 -7.13
CA GLY A 332 8.30 -4.93 -7.49
C GLY A 332 9.09 -4.22 -8.57
N ILE A 333 10.42 -4.44 -8.57
CA ILE A 333 11.33 -3.90 -9.58
C ILE A 333 11.48 -4.93 -10.70
N ALA A 334 10.65 -4.82 -11.73
CA ALA A 334 10.68 -5.71 -12.88
C ALA A 334 10.32 -4.96 -14.18
N PRO A 335 10.79 -5.42 -15.36
CA PRO A 335 10.43 -4.81 -16.63
C PRO A 335 8.92 -4.68 -16.82
N GLY A 336 8.50 -3.53 -17.35
CA GLY A 336 7.10 -3.18 -17.56
C GLY A 336 6.43 -2.52 -16.35
N ARG A 337 6.90 -2.72 -15.12
CA ARG A 337 6.33 -2.07 -13.91
C ARG A 337 6.61 -0.57 -13.88
N TYR A 338 5.88 0.17 -13.07
CA TYR A 338 6.18 1.58 -12.79
C TYR A 338 7.53 1.71 -12.07
N ALA A 339 8.23 2.78 -12.39
CA ALA A 339 9.50 3.11 -11.77
C ALA A 339 9.31 3.90 -10.46
N ASP A 340 8.61 3.28 -9.52
CA ASP A 340 8.44 3.77 -8.15
C ASP A 340 9.45 3.02 -7.27
N LEU A 341 10.52 3.70 -6.87
CA LEU A 341 11.72 3.10 -6.29
C LEU A 341 12.20 3.86 -5.05
N VAL A 342 12.82 3.14 -4.13
CA VAL A 342 13.44 3.70 -2.92
C VAL A 342 14.87 3.22 -2.84
N LEU A 343 15.81 4.16 -2.71
CA LEU A 343 17.21 3.89 -2.41
C LEU A 343 17.45 4.03 -0.91
N LEU A 344 17.97 2.98 -0.30
CA LEU A 344 18.32 2.91 1.12
C LEU A 344 19.84 2.93 1.29
N ARG A 345 20.35 3.70 2.24
CA ARG A 345 21.78 3.67 2.64
C ARG A 345 22.09 2.60 3.69
N GLY A 346 21.06 2.12 4.38
CA GLY A 346 21.16 1.01 5.32
C GLY A 346 19.84 0.25 5.35
N LEU A 347 19.88 -1.03 4.99
CA LEU A 347 18.69 -1.90 4.93
C LEU A 347 18.10 -2.15 6.33
N GLU A 348 18.93 -2.55 7.30
CA GLU A 348 18.50 -2.87 8.68
C GLU A 348 17.79 -1.70 9.40
N ARG A 349 18.23 -0.46 9.13
CA ARG A 349 17.66 0.76 9.73
C ARG A 349 16.61 1.43 8.84
N VAL A 350 16.43 0.94 7.62
CA VAL A 350 15.56 1.51 6.59
C VAL A 350 15.88 3.00 6.37
N GLU A 351 17.16 3.30 6.17
CA GLU A 351 17.63 4.68 5.97
C GLU A 351 17.36 5.15 4.54
N VAL A 352 16.17 5.72 4.33
CA VAL A 352 15.74 6.26 3.03
C VAL A 352 16.58 7.46 2.61
N ASP A 353 17.25 7.34 1.48
CA ASP A 353 18.09 8.39 0.90
C ASP A 353 17.41 9.06 -0.28
N THR A 354 16.95 8.29 -1.26
CA THR A 354 16.36 8.84 -2.48
C THR A 354 15.06 8.12 -2.80
N VAL A 355 14.03 8.88 -3.18
CA VAL A 355 12.72 8.35 -3.58
C VAL A 355 12.44 8.79 -5.00
N ILE A 356 12.10 7.82 -5.84
CA ILE A 356 11.82 7.98 -7.26
C ILE A 356 10.38 7.56 -7.49
N VAL A 357 9.62 8.38 -8.20
CA VAL A 357 8.24 8.08 -8.59
C VAL A 357 8.13 8.29 -10.08
N ASN A 358 7.62 7.31 -10.82
CA ASN A 358 7.56 7.33 -12.28
C ASN A 358 8.91 7.65 -12.96
N GLY A 359 10.02 7.22 -12.36
CA GLY A 359 11.36 7.50 -12.89
C GLY A 359 11.89 8.90 -12.64
N GLU A 360 11.19 9.73 -11.87
CA GLU A 360 11.62 11.08 -11.48
C GLU A 360 12.01 11.10 -10.00
N VAL A 361 13.14 11.73 -9.68
CA VAL A 361 13.58 11.88 -8.28
C VAL A 361 12.71 12.92 -7.58
N VAL A 362 11.81 12.47 -6.70
CA VAL A 362 10.88 13.34 -5.97
C VAL A 362 11.40 13.77 -4.60
N SER A 363 12.34 13.01 -4.02
CA SER A 363 12.96 13.35 -2.75
C SER A 363 14.40 12.83 -2.66
N ARG A 364 15.25 13.59 -1.95
CA ARG A 364 16.60 13.16 -1.55
C ARG A 364 16.96 13.67 -0.16
N GLY A 365 17.63 12.84 0.65
CA GLY A 365 18.09 13.19 1.99
C GLY A 365 16.98 13.63 2.93
N GLY A 366 15.81 12.97 2.85
CA GLY A 366 14.62 13.32 3.63
C GLY A 366 13.95 14.64 3.24
N LYS A 367 14.32 15.25 2.11
CA LYS A 367 13.72 16.50 1.60
C LYS A 367 13.01 16.28 0.28
N LEU A 368 11.81 16.81 0.16
CA LEU A 368 11.07 16.82 -1.10
C LEU A 368 11.75 17.78 -2.09
N LEU A 369 11.84 17.38 -3.36
CA LEU A 369 12.46 18.16 -4.44
C LEU A 369 11.44 18.72 -5.43
N VAL A 370 10.19 18.28 -5.33
CA VAL A 370 9.06 18.72 -6.15
C VAL A 370 8.12 19.60 -5.32
N GLU A 371 7.48 20.56 -5.99
CA GLU A 371 6.41 21.37 -5.40
C GLU A 371 5.07 20.65 -5.59
N LEU A 372 4.27 20.57 -4.52
CA LEU A 372 2.94 19.92 -4.51
C LEU A 372 1.85 20.92 -4.17
#